data_AF-A0A0A8YIT5-F1
#
_entry.id   AF-A0A0A8YIT5-F1
#
_cell.length_a   1.000
_cell.length_b   1.000
_cell.length_c   1.000
_cell.angle_alpha   90.00
_cell.angle_beta   90.00
_cell.angle_gamma   90.00
#
_symmetry.space_group_name_H-M   'P 1'
#
loop_
_entity.id
_entity.type
_entity.pdbx_description
1 polymer ?
#
loop_
_entity_poly.entity_id
_entity_poly.type
_entity_poly.pdbx_seq_one_letter_code
_entity_poly.pdbx_strand_id
1 'polypeptide(L)'
;MNKLLNTHYNGQGRVEEHIMSICRMTAELETLEVSISDGLLVESILSSLPAQIAPMKINYNIQRETWSIAGLISFITNEEEDP
;
A
#
# COMPACT_ATOMS: atom_id res chain seq x y z
N MET A 1 3.63 -14.68 -6.54
CA MET A 1 2.79 -13.62 -7.14
C MET A 1 1.36 -13.61 -6.61
N ASN A 2 0.59 -14.72 -6.68
CA ASN A 2 -0.81 -14.74 -6.21
C ASN A 2 -1.04 -14.34 -4.74
N LYS A 3 -0.11 -14.62 -3.82
CA LYS A 3 -0.29 -14.28 -2.39
C LYS A 3 -0.28 -12.77 -2.15
N LEU A 4 0.64 -12.04 -2.79
CA LEU A 4 0.75 -10.58 -2.68
C LEU A 4 -0.52 -9.88 -3.20
N LEU A 5 -0.98 -10.27 -4.39
CA LEU A 5 -2.12 -9.64 -5.06
C LEU A 5 -3.48 -9.97 -4.42
N ASN A 6 -3.55 -11.02 -3.58
CA ASN A 6 -4.75 -11.39 -2.83
C ASN A 6 -4.67 -11.02 -1.34
N THR A 7 -3.63 -10.30 -0.93
CA THR A 7 -3.51 -9.83 0.46
C THR A 7 -4.37 -8.58 0.62
N HIS A 8 -5.59 -8.77 1.13
CA HIS A 8 -6.54 -7.71 1.43
C HIS A 8 -6.47 -7.27 2.89
N TYR A 9 -6.67 -5.99 3.15
CA TYR A 9 -6.80 -5.51 4.52
C TYR A 9 -8.11 -6.02 5.10
N ASN A 10 -8.04 -6.71 6.24
CA ASN A 10 -9.19 -7.38 6.86
C ASN A 10 -9.97 -6.46 7.81
N GLY A 11 -9.63 -5.17 7.89
CA GLY A 11 -10.26 -4.22 8.80
C GLY A 11 -9.75 -4.27 10.25
N GLN A 12 -8.72 -5.08 10.53
CA GLN A 12 -8.20 -5.28 11.88
C GLN A 12 -6.70 -4.94 11.95
N GLY A 13 -6.30 -4.21 12.99
CA GLY A 13 -4.94 -3.72 13.16
C GLY A 13 -4.76 -2.33 12.58
N ARG A 14 -3.51 -1.92 12.35
CA ARG A 14 -3.19 -0.65 11.66
C ARG A 14 -2.96 -0.90 10.18
N VAL A 15 -3.40 0.03 9.36
CA VAL A 15 -3.18 0.02 7.92
C VAL A 15 -1.68 0.09 7.61
N GLU A 16 -0.91 0.83 8.41
CA GLU A 16 0.55 0.91 8.32
C GLU A 16 1.21 -0.49 8.41
N GLU A 17 0.75 -1.34 9.34
CA GLU A 17 1.27 -2.70 9.53
C GLU A 17 0.97 -3.60 8.34
N HIS A 18 -0.22 -3.44 7.74
CA HIS A 18 -0.61 -4.16 6.54
C HIS A 18 0.32 -3.81 5.35
N ILE A 19 0.65 -2.53 5.20
CA ILE A 19 1.54 -2.06 4.14
C ILE A 19 2.97 -2.55 4.36
N MET A 20 3.47 -2.52 5.60
CA MET A 20 4.76 -3.11 5.92
C MET A 20 4.82 -4.60 5.60
N SER A 21 3.73 -5.36 5.83
CA SER A 21 3.64 -6.76 5.43
C SER A 21 3.73 -6.94 3.91
N ILE A 22 3.09 -6.05 3.13
CA ILE A 22 3.17 -6.06 1.67
C ILE A 22 4.60 -5.73 1.20
N CYS A 23 5.25 -4.73 1.80
CA CYS A 23 6.64 -4.35 1.51
C CYS A 23 7.63 -5.49 1.78
N ARG A 24 7.42 -6.23 2.87
CA ARG A 24 8.25 -7.40 3.19
C ARG A 24 8.08 -8.50 2.15
N MET A 25 6.86 -8.75 1.70
CA MET A 25 6.60 -9.73 0.63
C MET A 25 7.22 -9.32 -0.70
N THR A 26 7.25 -8.03 -1.04
CA THR A 26 7.98 -7.57 -2.23
C THR A 26 9.49 -7.72 -2.10
N ALA A 27 10.06 -7.40 -0.94
CA ALA A 27 11.48 -7.63 -0.69
C ALA A 27 11.85 -9.12 -0.83
N GLU A 28 11.01 -10.03 -0.34
CA GLU A 28 11.19 -11.48 -0.55
C GLU A 28 11.12 -11.87 -2.04
N LEU A 29 10.21 -11.27 -2.80
CA LEU A 29 10.10 -11.51 -4.25
C LEU A 29 11.32 -10.99 -5.02
N GLU A 30 11.90 -9.85 -4.62
CA GLU A 30 13.13 -9.34 -5.22
C GLU A 30 14.31 -10.30 -5.03
N THR A 31 14.40 -11.00 -3.89
CA THR A 31 15.42 -12.04 -3.69
C THR A 31 15.28 -13.24 -4.64
N LEU A 32 14.08 -13.40 -5.22
CA LEU A 32 13.76 -14.42 -6.22
C LEU A 32 13.84 -13.87 -7.65
N GLU A 33 14.47 -12.71 -7.85
CA GLU A 33 14.56 -11.98 -9.14
C GLU A 33 13.19 -11.57 -9.71
N VAL A 34 12.16 -11.49 -8.86
CA VAL A 34 10.84 -11.00 -9.23
C VAL A 34 10.68 -9.58 -8.72
N SER A 35 10.95 -8.59 -9.58
CA SER A 35 10.70 -7.18 -9.27
C SER A 35 9.25 -6.81 -9.55
N ILE A 36 8.69 -5.98 -8.68
CA ILE A 36 7.37 -5.38 -8.84
C ILE A 36 7.58 -3.88 -8.91
N SER A 37 6.96 -3.21 -9.88
CA SER A 37 7.07 -1.76 -9.96
C SER A 37 6.34 -1.09 -8.80
N ASP A 38 6.91 -0.02 -8.27
CA ASP A 38 6.30 0.77 -7.19
C ASP A 38 4.86 1.19 -7.52
N GLY A 39 4.59 1.58 -8.78
CA GLY A 39 3.24 1.91 -9.23
C GLY A 39 2.25 0.76 -9.08
N LEU A 40 2.65 -0.47 -9.46
CA LEU A 40 1.78 -1.65 -9.35
C LEU A 40 1.58 -2.07 -7.89
N LEU A 41 2.59 -1.86 -7.05
CA LEU A 41 2.54 -2.12 -5.61
C LEU A 41 1.58 -1.14 -4.92
N VAL A 42 1.67 0.15 -5.24
CA VAL A 42 0.76 1.17 -4.69
C VAL A 42 -0.67 0.95 -5.15
N GLU A 43 -0.91 0.60 -6.42
CA GLU A 43 -2.25 0.23 -6.90
C GLU A 43 -2.81 -0.99 -6.17
N SER A 44 -1.98 -2.01 -5.94
CA SER A 44 -2.37 -3.21 -5.19
C SER A 44 -2.77 -2.86 -3.75
N ILE A 45 -1.97 -2.06 -3.06
CA ILE A 45 -2.28 -1.58 -1.70
C ILE A 45 -3.58 -0.77 -1.70
N LEU A 46 -3.74 0.21 -2.60
CA LEU A 46 -4.97 1.01 -2.66
C LEU A 46 -6.23 0.19 -2.95
N SER A 47 -6.10 -0.89 -3.71
CA SER A 47 -7.19 -1.84 -3.97
C SER A 47 -7.50 -2.74 -2.76
N SER A 48 -6.53 -2.94 -1.87
CA SER A 48 -6.65 -3.78 -0.68
C SER A 48 -7.32 -3.07 0.50
N LEU A 49 -7.36 -1.74 0.48
CA LEU A 49 -7.84 -0.90 1.58
C LEU A 49 -9.35 -0.62 1.55
N PRO A 50 -9.99 -0.43 2.73
CA PRO A 50 -11.41 -0.13 2.83
C PRO A 50 -11.76 1.22 2.19
N ALA A 51 -13.02 1.38 1.79
CA ALA A 51 -13.55 2.62 1.21
C ALA A 51 -13.45 3.85 2.14
N GLN A 52 -13.17 3.65 3.42
CA GLN A 52 -13.00 4.71 4.43
C GLN A 52 -11.74 5.57 4.16
N ILE A 53 -10.79 5.06 3.36
CA ILE A 53 -9.57 5.77 2.96
C ILE A 53 -9.72 6.38 1.54
N ALA A 54 -10.96 6.69 1.14
CA ALA A 54 -11.28 7.31 -0.16
C ALA A 54 -10.54 8.63 -0.46
N PRO A 55 -10.27 9.52 0.52
CA PRO A 55 -9.46 10.73 0.28
C PRO A 55 -8.05 10.40 -0.26
N MET A 56 -7.47 9.28 0.19
CA MET A 56 -6.17 8.82 -0.29
C MET A 56 -6.19 8.39 -1.75
N LYS A 57 -7.27 7.77 -2.23
CA LYS A 57 -7.43 7.41 -3.65
C LYS A 57 -7.47 8.66 -4.53
N ILE A 58 -8.10 9.73 -4.05
CA ILE A 58 -8.15 11.02 -4.76
C ILE A 58 -6.75 11.65 -4.79
N ASN A 59 -6.05 11.68 -3.65
CA ASN A 59 -4.72 12.27 -3.53
C ASN A 59 -3.68 11.51 -4.36
N TYR A 60 -3.73 10.17 -4.34
CA TYR A 60 -2.93 9.31 -5.20
C TYR A 60 -3.22 9.57 -6.68
N ASN A 61 -4.47 9.65 -7.11
CA ASN A 61 -4.79 9.88 -8.52
C ASN A 61 -4.26 11.23 -9.04
N ILE A 62 -4.20 12.26 -8.18
CA ILE A 62 -3.67 13.58 -8.54
C ILE A 62 -2.14 13.56 -8.66
N GLN A 63 -1.47 12.76 -7.83
CA GLN A 63 -0.01 12.75 -7.70
C GLN A 63 0.63 11.41 -8.13
N ARG A 64 -0.09 10.58 -8.88
CA ARG A 64 0.27 9.17 -9.16
C ARG A 64 1.71 8.98 -9.66
N GLU A 65 2.21 9.93 -10.44
CA GLU A 65 3.57 9.87 -11.02
C GLU A 65 4.69 10.20 -10.02
N THR A 66 4.38 10.80 -8.87
CA THR A 66 5.35 11.20 -7.84
C THR A 66 5.24 10.41 -6.54
N TRP A 67 4.31 9.45 -6.46
CA TRP A 67 4.13 8.66 -5.25
C TRP A 67 5.17 7.56 -5.12
N SER A 68 5.68 7.41 -3.89
CA SER A 68 6.52 6.30 -3.46
C SER A 68 5.84 5.55 -2.33
N ILE A 69 6.26 4.31 -2.08
CA ILE A 69 5.81 3.51 -0.93
C ILE A 69 6.00 4.27 0.39
N ALA A 70 7.13 4.98 0.55
CA ALA A 70 7.39 5.77 1.74
C ALA A 70 6.41 6.95 1.91
N GLY A 71 6.06 7.62 0.81
CA GLY A 71 5.02 8.67 0.81
C GLY A 71 3.65 8.12 1.21
N LEU A 72 3.32 6.91 0.75
CA LEU A 72 2.08 6.22 1.09
C LEU A 72 1.97 5.87 2.57
N ILE A 73 3.03 5.30 3.15
CA ILE A 73 3.09 5.00 4.59
C ILE A 73 2.89 6.28 5.40
N SER A 74 3.63 7.35 5.07
CA SER A 74 3.53 8.64 5.76
C SER A 74 2.12 9.25 5.70
N PHE A 75 1.46 9.21 4.54
CA PHE A 75 0.09 9.71 4.40
C PHE A 75 -0.89 8.97 5.31
N ILE A 76 -0.79 7.63 5.35
CA ILE A 76 -1.69 6.78 6.13
C ILE A 76 -1.46 6.95 7.62
N THR A 77 -0.20 7.00 8.07
CA THR A 77 0.11 7.23 9.48
C THR A 77 -0.46 8.58 9.94
N ASN A 78 -0.39 9.63 9.12
CA ASN A 78 -1.02 10.92 9.44
C ASN A 78 -2.56 10.84 9.50
N GLU A 79 -3.21 10.16 8.55
CA GLU A 79 -4.67 10.00 8.55
C GLU A 79 -5.17 9.08 9.68
N GLU A 80 -4.38 8.11 10.13
CA GLU A 80 -4.70 7.27 11.30
C GLU A 80 -4.56 8.01 12.63
N GLU A 81 -3.75 9.08 12.69
CA GLU A 81 -3.51 9.87 13.90
C GLU A 81 -4.50 11.04 14.08
N ASP A 82 -5.27 11.41 13.04
CA ASP A 82 -6.27 12.48 13.12
C ASP A 82 -7.61 11.94 13.71
N PRO A 83 -8.08 12.45 14.87
CA PRO A 83 -9.21 11.89 15.63
C PRO A 83 -10.61 12.13 15.04
#